data_AF-A0A958QVA6-F1
#
_entry.id   AF-A0A958QVA6-F1
#
_cell.length_a   1.000
_cell.length_b   1.000
_cell.length_c   1.000
_cell.angle_alpha   90.00
_cell.angle_beta   90.00
_cell.angle_gamma   90.00
#
_symmetry.space_group_name_H-M   'P 1'
#
loop_
_entity.id
_entity.type
_entity.pdbx_description
1 polymer ?
#
loop_
_entity_poly.entity_id
_entity_poly.type
_entity_poly.pdbx_seq_one_letter_code
_entity_poly.pdbx_strand_id
1 'polypeptide(L)'
;MRNTLVLMAIFFIATQTFALVDMKNANYSDTWTDLIATGTGYDLRVQRTYNSRTLFNGMFGFGWCSDFETTLEVNAEGNIKVTECGGGLEITFKPKGFSEKEVDKTITKIVKEVKKRNPSLTQSYLTGLQSELKSRPFFREELTRQLGFTGKIANGKTYFAQGRQDENIVFKNGVYTRNLPDKTSQQFSKEGQLISLFDKNGNYLKLT
;
A
#
# COMPACT_ATOMS: atom_id res chain seq x y z
N MET A 1 -38.32 -16.08 40.79
CA MET A 1 -39.10 -16.10 39.54
C MET A 1 -39.23 -14.71 38.91
N ARG A 2 -39.70 -13.67 39.61
CA ARG A 2 -39.84 -12.30 39.03
C ARG A 2 -38.52 -11.72 38.51
N ASN A 3 -37.41 -11.89 39.24
CA ASN A 3 -36.10 -11.38 38.81
C ASN A 3 -35.49 -12.22 37.67
N THR A 4 -35.87 -13.50 37.57
CA THR A 4 -35.41 -14.42 36.52
C THR A 4 -36.06 -14.10 35.17
N LEU A 5 -37.34 -13.71 35.17
CA LEU A 5 -38.06 -13.24 33.98
C LEU A 5 -37.50 -11.91 33.44
N VAL A 6 -37.09 -10.99 34.33
CA VAL A 6 -36.47 -9.71 33.94
C VAL A 6 -35.11 -9.93 33.29
N LEU A 7 -34.28 -10.82 33.84
CA LEU A 7 -33.00 -11.22 33.24
C LEU A 7 -33.18 -11.88 31.87
N MET A 8 -34.21 -12.70 31.69
CA MET A 8 -34.51 -13.35 30.42
C MET A 8 -35.03 -12.35 29.37
N ALA A 9 -35.80 -11.34 29.78
CA ALA A 9 -36.27 -10.27 28.89
C ALA A 9 -35.13 -9.36 28.38
N ILE A 10 -34.08 -9.13 29.19
CA ILE A 10 -32.90 -8.33 28.78
C ILE A 10 -32.09 -9.04 27.68
N PHE A 11 -32.05 -10.38 27.67
CA PHE A 11 -31.38 -11.16 26.62
C PHE A 11 -32.06 -11.07 25.24
N PHE A 12 -33.35 -10.73 25.18
CA PHE A 12 -34.08 -10.58 23.92
C PHE A 12 -33.96 -9.17 23.31
N ILE A 13 -33.33 -8.22 24.00
CA ILE A 13 -32.98 -6.91 23.44
C ILE A 13 -31.63 -7.05 22.72
N ALA A 14 -31.59 -7.89 21.69
CA ALA A 14 -30.45 -7.90 20.78
C ALA A 14 -30.43 -6.58 20.02
N THR A 15 -29.50 -5.70 20.34
CA THR A 15 -29.29 -4.45 19.61
C THR A 15 -28.87 -4.81 18.18
N GLN A 16 -29.75 -4.57 17.21
CA GLN A 16 -29.39 -4.66 15.79
C GLN A 16 -28.32 -3.62 15.52
N THR A 17 -27.09 -4.07 15.29
CA THR A 17 -25.99 -3.19 14.87
C THR A 17 -25.99 -3.16 13.34
N PHE A 18 -26.18 -1.97 12.78
CA PHE A 18 -26.18 -1.77 11.33
C PHE A 18 -24.74 -1.61 10.84
N ALA A 19 -24.08 -2.73 10.58
CA ALA A 19 -22.78 -2.77 9.93
C ALA A 19 -22.97 -2.77 8.40
N LEU A 20 -22.38 -1.81 7.69
CA LEU A 20 -22.37 -1.80 6.23
C LEU A 20 -21.27 -2.74 5.73
N VAL A 21 -21.68 -3.84 5.11
CA VAL A 21 -20.77 -4.84 4.54
C VAL A 21 -20.81 -4.74 3.02
N ASP A 22 -19.65 -4.69 2.38
CA ASP A 22 -19.56 -4.78 0.93
C ASP A 22 -19.92 -6.20 0.49
N MET A 23 -21.07 -6.38 -0.15
CA MET A 23 -21.57 -7.68 -0.58
C MET A 23 -20.75 -8.30 -1.72
N LYS A 24 -19.93 -7.53 -2.45
CA LYS A 24 -19.09 -8.03 -3.54
C LYS A 24 -17.93 -8.86 -3.01
N ASN A 25 -17.41 -8.49 -1.84
CA ASN A 25 -16.23 -9.12 -1.25
C ASN A 25 -16.44 -9.49 0.23
N ALA A 26 -17.64 -9.40 0.79
CA ALA A 26 -17.92 -9.66 2.21
C ALA A 26 -16.98 -8.91 3.18
N ASN A 27 -16.50 -7.72 2.79
CA ASN A 27 -15.62 -6.91 3.62
C ASN A 27 -16.44 -5.97 4.50
N TYR A 28 -16.11 -5.91 5.78
CA TYR A 28 -16.55 -4.84 6.66
C TYR A 28 -15.39 -3.88 6.87
N SER A 29 -15.61 -2.60 6.56
CA SER A 29 -14.60 -1.56 6.76
C SER A 29 -15.26 -0.29 7.28
N ASP A 30 -14.60 0.34 8.23
CA ASP A 30 -15.11 1.54 8.88
C ASP A 30 -13.93 2.38 9.39
N THR A 31 -14.11 3.69 9.50
CA THR A 31 -13.06 4.66 9.79
C THR A 31 -13.46 5.57 10.94
N TRP A 32 -12.59 5.66 11.95
CA TRP A 32 -12.80 6.48 13.14
C TRP A 32 -11.69 7.51 13.26
N THR A 33 -12.07 8.72 13.65
CA THR A 33 -11.13 9.75 14.07
C THR A 33 -11.10 9.78 15.58
N ASP A 34 -9.99 9.35 16.19
CA ASP A 34 -9.85 9.31 17.64
C ASP A 34 -9.43 10.67 18.22
N LEU A 35 -8.65 11.45 17.45
CA LEU A 35 -8.16 12.77 17.88
C LEU A 35 -8.11 13.73 16.69
N ILE A 36 -8.57 14.96 16.94
CA ILE A 36 -8.28 16.13 16.12
C ILE A 36 -7.73 17.21 17.03
N ALA A 37 -6.45 17.54 16.88
CA ALA A 37 -5.85 18.71 17.49
C ALA A 37 -5.63 19.75 16.40
N THR A 38 -6.43 20.82 16.45
CA THR A 38 -6.37 21.89 15.46
C THR A 38 -5.13 22.74 15.65
N GLY A 39 -4.45 23.03 14.55
CA GLY A 39 -3.25 23.85 14.52
C GLY A 39 -3.41 25.08 13.63
N THR A 40 -2.45 25.99 13.67
CA THR A 40 -2.36 27.11 12.71
C THR A 40 -1.91 26.65 11.30
N GLY A 41 -1.69 25.34 11.12
CA GLY A 41 -1.22 24.72 9.89
C GLY A 41 -1.75 23.30 9.75
N TYR A 42 -0.90 22.30 10.04
CA TYR A 42 -1.30 20.90 10.02
C TYR A 42 -2.15 20.54 11.24
N ASP A 43 -3.39 20.13 11.02
CA ASP A 43 -4.23 19.53 12.06
C ASP A 43 -3.70 18.13 12.36
N LEU A 44 -3.26 17.89 13.61
CA LEU A 44 -2.92 16.54 14.03
C LEU A 44 -4.21 15.73 14.11
N ARG A 45 -4.39 14.86 13.11
CA ARG A 45 -5.50 13.90 13.06
C ARG A 45 -4.97 12.49 13.30
N VAL A 46 -5.49 11.83 14.33
CA VAL A 46 -5.30 10.39 14.53
C VAL A 46 -6.54 9.71 14.00
N GLN A 47 -6.40 9.07 12.84
CA GLN A 47 -7.46 8.32 12.19
C GLN A 47 -7.07 6.85 12.08
N ARG A 48 -8.05 5.99 12.26
CA ARG A 48 -7.91 4.55 12.12
C ARG A 48 -8.99 3.98 11.23
N THR A 49 -8.60 3.05 10.38
CA THR A 49 -9.54 2.31 9.55
C THR A 49 -9.43 0.83 9.85
N TYR A 50 -10.58 0.22 10.16
CA TYR A 50 -10.70 -1.24 10.28
C TYR A 50 -11.04 -1.85 8.92
N ASN A 51 -10.51 -3.05 8.66
CA ASN A 51 -10.86 -3.88 7.52
C ASN A 51 -10.90 -5.35 7.95
N SER A 52 -12.06 -6.00 7.88
CA SER A 52 -12.21 -7.37 8.38
C SER A 52 -11.48 -8.42 7.54
N ARG A 53 -11.03 -8.07 6.33
CA ARG A 53 -10.36 -8.97 5.40
C ARG A 53 -8.85 -8.77 5.32
N THR A 54 -8.31 -7.76 6.00
CA THR A 54 -6.86 -7.55 6.00
C THR A 54 -6.17 -8.47 7.00
N LEU A 55 -4.96 -8.91 6.66
CA LEU A 55 -4.04 -9.58 7.58
C LEU A 55 -3.03 -8.59 8.19
N PHE A 56 -3.19 -7.30 7.89
CA PHE A 56 -2.34 -6.25 8.40
C PHE A 56 -2.50 -6.12 9.91
N ASN A 57 -1.38 -6.07 10.62
CA ASN A 57 -1.32 -5.82 12.05
C ASN A 57 -0.62 -4.49 12.27
N GLY A 58 -1.41 -3.42 12.33
CA GLY A 58 -0.91 -2.07 12.46
C GLY A 58 -0.68 -1.63 13.90
N MET A 59 -0.37 -0.36 14.06
CA MET A 59 -0.10 0.28 15.35
C MET A 59 -1.30 0.24 16.31
N PHE A 60 -2.51 0.01 15.77
CA PHE A 60 -3.75 -0.14 16.53
C PHE A 60 -4.25 -1.59 16.64
N GLY A 61 -3.43 -2.55 16.22
CA GLY A 61 -3.70 -3.98 16.29
C GLY A 61 -4.17 -4.59 14.97
N PHE A 62 -4.50 -5.87 15.05
CA PHE A 62 -4.88 -6.67 13.89
C PHE A 62 -6.16 -6.15 13.23
N GLY A 63 -6.14 -6.02 11.91
CA GLY A 63 -7.28 -5.53 11.13
C GLY A 63 -7.37 -4.00 11.09
N TRP A 64 -6.56 -3.29 11.87
CA TRP A 64 -6.54 -1.83 11.94
C TRP A 64 -5.31 -1.27 11.23
N CYS A 65 -5.49 -0.12 10.60
CA CYS A 65 -4.38 0.69 10.12
C CYS A 65 -4.64 2.18 10.39
N SER A 66 -3.58 2.98 10.35
CA SER A 66 -3.62 4.45 10.35
C SER A 66 -2.94 5.05 9.13
N ASP A 67 -3.29 6.29 8.77
CA ASP A 67 -2.64 7.04 7.69
C ASP A 67 -1.12 7.19 7.91
N PHE A 68 -0.69 7.14 9.17
CA PHE A 68 0.72 7.13 9.58
C PHE A 68 1.48 5.87 9.16
N GLU A 69 0.77 4.82 8.78
CA GLU A 69 1.31 3.53 8.35
C GLU A 69 1.29 3.41 6.82
N THR A 70 1.16 4.53 6.11
CA THR A 70 1.37 4.58 4.66
C THR A 70 2.80 4.12 4.35
N THR A 71 2.92 3.18 3.42
CA THR A 71 4.22 2.60 3.06
C THR A 71 4.54 2.80 1.60
N LEU A 72 5.83 2.69 1.29
CA LEU A 72 6.38 2.81 -0.04
C LEU A 72 7.30 1.62 -0.31
N GLU A 73 7.11 0.92 -1.42
CA GLU A 73 8.00 -0.14 -1.85
C GLU A 73 8.51 0.05 -3.28
N VAL A 74 9.71 -0.46 -3.55
CA VAL A 74 10.32 -0.44 -4.88
C VAL A 74 10.18 -1.81 -5.51
N ASN A 75 9.47 -1.90 -6.62
CA ASN A 75 9.28 -3.16 -7.33
C ASN A 75 10.54 -3.53 -8.15
N ALA A 76 10.58 -4.77 -8.66
CA ALA A 76 11.72 -5.27 -9.45
C ALA A 76 12.01 -4.49 -10.74
N GLU A 77 11.01 -3.78 -11.27
CA GLU A 77 11.09 -2.97 -12.48
C GLU A 77 11.65 -1.55 -12.18
N GLY A 78 11.91 -1.24 -10.91
CA GLY A 78 12.37 0.08 -10.47
C GLY A 78 11.26 1.14 -10.45
N ASN A 79 10.00 0.72 -10.38
CA ASN A 79 8.86 1.59 -10.09
C ASN A 79 8.63 1.64 -8.58
N ILE A 80 7.95 2.69 -8.13
CA ILE A 80 7.62 2.90 -6.72
C ILE A 80 6.14 2.62 -6.54
N LYS A 81 5.76 1.82 -5.55
CA LYS A 81 4.37 1.59 -5.17
C LYS A 81 4.14 2.16 -3.78
N VAL A 82 3.15 3.03 -3.65
CA VAL A 82 2.69 3.55 -2.36
C VAL A 82 1.43 2.83 -1.98
N THR A 83 1.37 2.32 -0.75
CA THR A 83 0.20 1.67 -0.19
C THR A 83 -0.32 2.52 0.95
N GLU A 84 -1.48 3.15 0.73
CA GLU A 84 -2.17 3.96 1.73
C GLU A 84 -3.07 3.10 2.61
N CYS A 85 -3.10 3.45 3.90
CA CYS A 85 -4.11 2.94 4.81
C CYS A 85 -5.50 3.51 4.46
N GLY A 86 -6.58 2.91 4.99
CA GLY A 86 -7.92 3.44 4.81
C GLY A 86 -8.72 2.81 3.67
N GLY A 87 -8.15 1.79 3.03
CA GLY A 87 -8.74 1.13 1.87
C GLY A 87 -7.76 0.27 1.06
N GLY A 88 -6.47 0.29 1.42
CA GLY A 88 -5.43 -0.45 0.70
C GLY A 88 -5.22 0.10 -0.71
N LEU A 89 -5.38 1.41 -0.89
CA LEU A 89 -5.16 2.05 -2.17
C LEU A 89 -3.68 1.94 -2.52
N GLU A 90 -3.39 1.24 -3.62
CA GLU A 90 -2.05 1.12 -4.17
C GLU A 90 -1.90 2.08 -5.35
N ILE A 91 -0.89 2.96 -5.26
CA ILE A 91 -0.55 3.93 -6.30
C ILE A 91 0.84 3.59 -6.84
N THR A 92 0.92 3.28 -8.13
CA THR A 92 2.20 3.02 -8.79
C THR A 92 2.74 4.30 -9.43
N PHE A 93 4.00 4.61 -9.15
CA PHE A 93 4.75 5.72 -9.71
C PHE A 93 5.83 5.21 -10.66
N LYS A 94 5.86 5.79 -11.85
CA LYS A 94 6.76 5.38 -12.93
C LYS A 94 7.65 6.54 -13.37
N PRO A 95 8.92 6.28 -13.71
CA PRO A 95 9.77 7.33 -14.26
C PRO A 95 9.27 7.76 -15.64
N LYS A 96 9.54 9.02 -16.02
CA LYS A 96 9.29 9.47 -17.39
C LYS A 96 10.06 8.58 -18.38
N GLY A 97 9.37 8.08 -19.41
CA GLY A 97 9.93 7.17 -20.40
C GLY A 97 9.99 5.69 -19.97
N PHE A 98 9.33 5.30 -18.87
CA PHE A 98 9.11 3.88 -18.58
C PHE A 98 8.43 3.20 -19.77
N SER A 99 8.93 2.03 -20.16
CA SER A 99 8.44 1.29 -21.33
C SER A 99 8.31 -0.19 -21.01
N GLU A 100 7.54 -0.90 -21.83
CA GLU A 100 7.37 -2.36 -21.72
C GLU A 100 8.70 -3.14 -21.77
N LYS A 101 9.76 -2.54 -22.32
CA LYS A 101 11.09 -3.16 -22.34
C LYS A 101 11.63 -3.47 -20.95
N GLU A 102 11.33 -2.63 -19.95
CA GLU A 102 11.76 -2.89 -18.56
C GLU A 102 10.98 -4.05 -17.93
N VAL A 103 9.72 -4.20 -18.33
CA VAL A 103 8.89 -5.36 -17.96
C VAL A 103 9.46 -6.63 -18.59
N ASP A 104 9.74 -6.63 -19.89
CA ASP A 104 10.27 -7.80 -20.61
C ASP A 104 11.65 -8.24 -20.05
N LYS A 105 12.51 -7.29 -19.67
CA LYS A 105 13.78 -7.59 -18.97
C LYS A 105 13.53 -8.30 -17.64
N THR A 106 12.56 -7.83 -16.86
CA THR A 106 12.19 -8.43 -15.57
C THR A 106 11.65 -9.84 -15.76
N ILE A 107 10.77 -10.05 -16.74
CA ILE A 107 10.24 -11.38 -17.10
C ILE A 107 11.37 -12.34 -17.49
N THR A 108 12.31 -11.87 -18.33
CA THR A 108 13.48 -12.66 -18.74
C THR A 108 14.31 -13.09 -17.53
N LYS A 109 14.53 -12.17 -16.57
CA LYS A 109 15.26 -12.45 -15.33
C LYS A 109 14.54 -13.51 -14.48
N ILE A 110 13.22 -13.41 -14.35
CA ILE A 110 12.38 -14.38 -13.63
C ILE A 110 12.49 -15.77 -14.28
N VAL A 111 12.22 -15.87 -15.58
CA VAL A 111 12.24 -17.15 -16.31
C VAL A 111 13.62 -17.82 -16.19
N LYS A 112 14.69 -17.03 -16.31
CA LYS A 112 16.06 -17.52 -16.12
C LYS A 112 16.30 -18.09 -14.73
N GLU A 113 15.85 -17.41 -13.68
CA GLU A 113 16.02 -17.86 -12.29
C GLU A 113 15.15 -19.09 -11.99
N VAL A 114 13.92 -19.15 -12.49
CA VAL A 114 13.02 -20.31 -12.37
C VAL A 114 13.65 -21.54 -13.04
N LYS A 115 14.18 -21.40 -14.26
CA LYS A 115 14.88 -22.49 -14.96
C LYS A 115 16.15 -22.91 -14.23
N LYS A 116 16.88 -21.96 -13.64
CA LYS A 116 18.07 -22.26 -12.83
C LYS A 116 17.73 -23.08 -11.59
N ARG A 117 16.64 -22.76 -10.89
CA ARG A 117 16.18 -23.50 -9.70
C ARG A 117 15.57 -24.85 -10.05
N ASN A 118 14.94 -24.96 -11.23
CA ASN A 118 14.30 -26.19 -11.71
C ASN A 118 14.76 -26.54 -13.14
N PRO A 119 15.93 -27.20 -13.29
CA PRO A 119 16.51 -27.49 -14.60
C PRO A 119 15.67 -28.43 -15.48
N SER A 120 14.78 -29.23 -14.91
CA SER A 120 13.92 -30.18 -15.63
C SER A 120 12.73 -29.54 -16.37
N LEU A 121 12.45 -28.25 -16.14
CA LEU A 121 11.31 -27.56 -16.78
C LEU A 121 11.45 -27.52 -18.31
N THR A 122 10.38 -27.82 -19.02
CA THR A 122 10.36 -27.83 -20.49
C THR A 122 10.35 -26.41 -21.07
N GLN A 123 10.81 -26.25 -22.31
CA GLN A 123 10.77 -24.95 -22.99
C GLN A 123 9.33 -24.45 -23.17
N SER A 124 8.39 -25.36 -23.41
CA SER A 124 6.96 -25.03 -23.52
C SER A 124 6.42 -24.38 -22.24
N TYR A 125 6.76 -24.93 -21.07
CA TYR A 125 6.38 -24.36 -19.78
C TYR A 125 6.96 -22.95 -19.59
N LEU A 126 8.24 -22.73 -19.92
CA LEU A 126 8.87 -21.42 -19.78
C LEU A 126 8.24 -20.36 -20.69
N THR A 127 7.84 -20.72 -21.90
CA THR A 127 7.12 -19.82 -22.82
C THR A 127 5.73 -19.48 -22.30
N GLY A 128 5.02 -20.46 -21.72
CA GLY A 128 3.74 -20.24 -21.03
C GLY A 128 3.89 -19.28 -19.86
N LEU A 129 4.88 -19.52 -18.99
CA LEU A 129 5.21 -18.65 -17.86
C LEU A 129 5.52 -17.22 -18.32
N GLN A 130 6.31 -17.04 -19.37
CA GLN A 130 6.60 -15.72 -19.93
C GLN A 130 5.32 -14.98 -20.37
N SER A 131 4.37 -15.69 -20.98
CA SER A 131 3.09 -15.14 -21.43
C SER A 131 2.18 -14.76 -20.24
N GLU A 132 2.13 -15.59 -19.20
CA GLU A 132 1.40 -15.29 -17.97
C GLU A 132 1.99 -14.08 -17.23
N LEU A 133 3.31 -14.01 -17.11
CA LEU A 133 3.97 -12.88 -16.47
C LEU A 133 3.75 -11.57 -17.21
N LYS A 134 3.53 -11.62 -18.54
CA LYS A 134 3.21 -10.43 -19.33
C LYS A 134 1.77 -9.97 -19.11
N SER A 135 0.82 -10.90 -19.08
CA SER A 135 -0.62 -10.60 -18.95
C SER A 135 -1.07 -10.30 -17.51
N ARG A 136 -0.34 -10.79 -16.49
CA ARG A 136 -0.73 -10.70 -15.07
C ARG A 136 0.32 -9.94 -14.24
N PRO A 137 0.21 -8.61 -14.11
CA PRO A 137 1.16 -7.79 -13.34
C PRO A 137 1.31 -8.23 -11.87
N PHE A 138 0.20 -8.51 -11.19
CA PHE A 138 0.22 -8.98 -9.80
C PHE A 138 0.99 -10.30 -9.62
N PHE A 139 0.81 -11.25 -10.54
CA PHE A 139 1.55 -12.52 -10.48
C PHE A 139 3.05 -12.30 -10.70
N ARG A 140 3.40 -11.39 -11.61
CA ARG A 140 4.80 -11.01 -11.84
C ARG A 140 5.42 -10.37 -10.61
N GLU A 141 4.73 -9.43 -9.99
CA GLU A 141 5.19 -8.75 -8.78
C GLU A 141 5.38 -9.73 -7.62
N GLU A 142 4.40 -10.61 -7.38
CA GLU A 142 4.48 -11.65 -6.37
C GLU A 142 5.70 -12.57 -6.58
N LEU A 143 5.90 -13.04 -7.80
CA LEU A 143 7.01 -13.93 -8.11
C LEU A 143 8.36 -13.21 -7.95
N THR A 144 8.45 -11.92 -8.31
CA THR A 144 9.68 -11.14 -8.05
C THR A 144 9.98 -10.99 -6.57
N ARG A 145 8.95 -10.81 -5.74
CA ARG A 145 9.09 -10.75 -4.27
C ARG A 145 9.58 -12.07 -3.71
N GLN A 146 8.98 -13.19 -4.12
CA GLN A 146 9.41 -14.54 -3.70
C GLN A 146 10.84 -14.89 -4.14
N LEU A 147 11.28 -14.36 -5.29
CA LEU A 147 12.64 -14.53 -5.79
C LEU A 147 13.64 -13.53 -5.18
N GLY A 148 13.20 -12.58 -4.37
CA GLY A 148 14.04 -11.54 -3.77
C GLY A 148 14.57 -10.52 -4.78
N PHE A 149 13.85 -10.29 -5.88
CA PHE A 149 14.25 -9.31 -6.88
C PHE A 149 13.75 -7.92 -6.50
N THR A 150 14.69 -7.00 -6.29
CA THR A 150 14.41 -5.58 -6.06
C THR A 150 14.93 -4.73 -7.21
N GLY A 151 14.21 -3.66 -7.52
CA GLY A 151 14.62 -2.66 -8.50
C GLY A 151 15.61 -1.66 -7.91
N LYS A 152 16.18 -0.82 -8.77
CA LYS A 152 17.03 0.30 -8.36
C LYS A 152 16.32 1.61 -8.64
N ILE A 153 16.35 2.51 -7.67
CA ILE A 153 15.89 3.90 -7.82
C ILE A 153 17.09 4.80 -8.07
N ALA A 154 16.96 5.71 -9.03
CA ALA A 154 18.00 6.69 -9.34
C ALA A 154 17.85 7.93 -8.44
N ASN A 155 18.97 8.35 -7.84
CA ASN A 155 19.03 9.55 -7.01
C ASN A 155 18.67 10.79 -7.84
N GLY A 156 17.78 11.63 -7.32
CA GLY A 156 17.30 12.86 -7.96
C GLY A 156 16.32 12.65 -9.12
N LYS A 157 15.94 11.41 -9.44
CA LYS A 157 14.97 11.13 -10.50
C LYS A 157 13.53 11.26 -9.99
N THR A 158 12.67 11.84 -10.81
CA THR A 158 11.24 11.99 -10.53
C THR A 158 10.43 10.84 -11.12
N TYR A 159 9.49 10.33 -10.32
CA TYR A 159 8.54 9.29 -10.64
C TYR A 159 7.13 9.88 -10.53
N PHE A 160 6.28 9.67 -11.52
CA PHE A 160 4.94 10.27 -11.59
C PHE A 160 3.88 9.21 -11.33
N ALA A 161 2.82 9.57 -10.61
CA ALA A 161 1.71 8.68 -10.34
C ALA A 161 1.06 8.21 -11.66
N GLN A 162 0.72 6.93 -11.74
CA GLN A 162 0.03 6.41 -12.90
C GLN A 162 -1.40 6.99 -12.95
N GLY A 163 -1.70 7.76 -13.99
CA GLY A 163 -3.00 8.42 -14.18
C GLY A 163 -3.08 9.86 -13.65
N ARG A 164 -2.05 10.37 -12.95
CA ARG A 164 -1.98 11.75 -12.43
C ARG A 164 -0.56 12.30 -12.53
N GLN A 165 -0.36 13.41 -13.24
CA GLN A 165 0.99 13.97 -13.47
C GLN A 165 1.39 15.04 -12.44
N ASP A 166 0.43 15.53 -11.68
CA ASP A 166 0.56 16.50 -10.58
C ASP A 166 0.99 15.86 -9.26
N GLU A 167 1.02 14.52 -9.18
CA GLU A 167 1.51 13.75 -8.05
C GLU A 167 2.81 13.02 -8.43
N ASN A 168 3.86 13.17 -7.61
CA ASN A 168 5.18 12.62 -7.94
C ASN A 168 6.00 12.25 -6.70
N ILE A 169 7.01 11.40 -6.91
CA ILE A 169 8.00 11.01 -5.91
C ILE A 169 9.41 11.29 -6.43
N VAL A 170 10.25 11.84 -5.56
CA VAL A 170 11.70 12.03 -5.80
C VAL A 170 12.48 11.33 -4.68
N PHE A 171 13.46 10.53 -5.04
CA PHE A 171 14.40 9.94 -4.08
C PHE A 171 15.68 10.77 -4.03
N LYS A 172 16.00 11.37 -2.88
CA LYS A 172 17.21 12.17 -2.69
C LYS A 172 17.77 12.00 -1.29
N ASN A 173 19.08 11.85 -1.17
CA ASN A 173 19.79 11.79 0.12
C ASN A 173 19.25 10.70 1.08
N GLY A 174 18.81 9.56 0.54
CA GLY A 174 18.28 8.46 1.35
C GLY A 174 16.82 8.62 1.77
N VAL A 175 16.12 9.66 1.30
CA VAL A 175 14.71 9.93 1.63
C VAL A 175 13.88 9.99 0.34
N TYR A 176 12.70 9.36 0.36
CA TYR A 176 11.70 9.57 -0.68
C TYR A 176 10.81 10.74 -0.28
N THR A 177 10.59 11.68 -1.18
CA THR A 177 9.62 12.77 -0.99
C THR A 177 8.51 12.61 -2.01
N ARG A 178 7.29 12.36 -1.54
CA ARG A 178 6.06 12.35 -2.33
C ARG A 178 5.42 13.74 -2.27
N ASN A 179 5.20 14.35 -3.41
CA ASN A 179 4.51 15.62 -3.56
C ASN A 179 3.08 15.34 -4.04
N LEU A 180 2.10 15.86 -3.30
CA LEU A 180 0.68 15.68 -3.61
C LEU A 180 0.12 16.90 -4.38
N PRO A 181 -0.99 16.73 -5.12
CA PRO A 181 -1.60 17.81 -5.91
C PRO A 181 -1.99 19.05 -5.11
N ASP A 182 -2.32 18.88 -3.83
CA ASP A 182 -2.72 19.96 -2.91
C ASP A 182 -1.53 20.75 -2.32
N LYS A 183 -0.32 20.47 -2.81
CA LYS A 183 0.97 21.03 -2.35
C LYS A 183 1.41 20.55 -0.97
N THR A 184 0.75 19.55 -0.40
CA THR A 184 1.28 18.82 0.75
C THR A 184 2.38 17.86 0.29
N SER A 185 3.20 17.39 1.23
CA SER A 185 4.20 16.37 0.92
C SER A 185 4.38 15.36 2.06
N GLN A 186 4.83 14.17 1.68
CA GLN A 186 5.15 13.08 2.59
C GLN A 186 6.61 12.67 2.39
N GLN A 187 7.32 12.39 3.48
CA GLN A 187 8.66 11.84 3.43
C GLN A 187 8.69 10.42 3.96
N PHE A 188 9.42 9.55 3.26
CA PHE A 188 9.61 8.15 3.63
C PHE A 188 11.10 7.83 3.80
N SER A 189 11.38 6.93 4.75
CA SER A 189 12.72 6.35 4.93
C SER A 189 13.16 5.55 3.71
N LYS A 190 14.43 5.16 3.67
CA LYS A 190 14.96 4.29 2.60
C LYS A 190 14.25 2.93 2.58
N GLU A 191 13.78 2.48 3.74
CA GLU A 191 13.02 1.26 3.99
C GLU A 191 11.54 1.40 3.62
N GLY A 192 11.08 2.60 3.26
CA GLY A 192 9.73 2.84 2.78
C GLY A 192 8.70 3.19 3.85
N GLN A 193 9.15 3.48 5.07
CA GLN A 193 8.26 3.88 6.17
C GLN A 193 8.01 5.38 6.13
N LEU A 194 6.77 5.82 6.34
CA LEU A 194 6.47 7.25 6.47
C LEU A 194 7.16 7.83 7.71
N ILE A 195 7.92 8.91 7.52
CA ILE A 195 8.69 9.56 8.60
C ILE A 195 8.25 11.01 8.84
N SER A 196 7.63 11.67 7.87
CA SER A 196 7.11 13.03 8.04
C SER A 196 6.01 13.38 7.05
N LEU A 197 5.12 14.28 7.46
CA LEU A 197 4.08 14.89 6.63
C LEU A 197 4.22 16.41 6.71
N PHE A 198 4.07 17.10 5.58
CA PHE A 198 4.20 18.54 5.47
C PHE A 198 2.96 19.15 4.84
N ASP A 199 2.49 20.26 5.39
CA ASP A 199 1.46 21.08 4.75
C ASP A 199 2.05 22.01 3.68
N LYS A 200 1.17 22.72 2.96
CA LYS A 200 1.55 23.70 1.94
C LYS A 200 2.36 24.90 2.45
N ASN A 201 2.37 25.14 3.76
CA ASN A 201 3.07 26.25 4.41
C ASN A 201 4.42 25.80 5.00
N GLY A 202 4.75 24.51 4.93
CA GLY A 202 5.97 23.93 5.48
C GLY A 202 5.88 23.52 6.95
N ASN A 203 4.69 23.59 7.58
CA ASN A 203 4.49 22.98 8.88
C ASN A 203 4.52 21.46 8.74
N TYR A 204 5.00 20.75 9.75
CA TYR A 204 5.18 19.31 9.64
C TYR A 204 4.80 18.53 10.90
N LEU A 205 4.39 17.29 10.65
CA LEU A 205 4.34 16.22 11.64
C LEU A 205 5.51 15.27 11.37
N LYS A 206 6.34 15.01 12.37
CA LYS A 206 7.44 14.03 12.28
C LYS A 206 7.08 12.79 13.09
N LEU A 207 7.17 11.63 12.45
CA LEU A 207 6.99 10.32 13.05
C LEU A 207 8.39 9.81 13.43
N THR A 208 8.65 9.62 14.72
CA THR A 208 9.95 9.15 15.24
C THR A 208 10.04 7.65 15.29
#